data_AF-A0ABD3D1D5-F1
#
_entry.id   AF-A0ABD3D1D5-F1
#
_cell.length_a   1.000
_cell.length_b   1.000
_cell.length_c   1.000
_cell.angle_alpha   90.00
_cell.angle_beta   90.00
_cell.angle_gamma   90.00
#
_symmetry.space_group_name_H-M   'P 1'
#
loop_
_entity.id
_entity.type
_entity.pdbx_description
1 polymer ?
#
loop_
_entity_poly.entity_id
_entity_poly.type
_entity_poly.pdbx_seq_one_letter_code
_entity_poly.pdbx_strand_id
1 'polypeptide(L)' 'MASDFSIAQFRFLERLLVVHGHWCCKRIAQMICYFFYKKIAFGLTIFYFEAFARFSGIWKIIV' A
#
# COMPACT_ATOMS: atom_id res chain seq x y z
N MET A 1 28.05 -15.47 2.22
CA MET A 1 27.68 -14.61 3.38
C MET A 1 26.55 -13.70 2.93
N ALA A 2 25.30 -14.13 3.09
CA ALA A 2 24.13 -13.31 2.76
C ALA A 2 22.91 -13.88 3.48
N SER A 3 22.74 -13.51 4.74
CA SER A 3 21.47 -13.62 5.46
C SER A 3 21.12 -12.22 5.94
N ASP A 4 19.91 -11.75 5.64
CA ASP A 4 19.45 -10.40 6.04
C ASP A 4 19.41 -10.23 7.57
N PHE A 5 19.44 -11.34 8.30
CA PHE A 5 19.54 -11.38 9.76
C PHE A 5 20.59 -12.42 10.18
N SER A 6 21.56 -12.01 11.00
CA SER A 6 22.54 -12.90 11.64
C SER A 6 22.29 -12.94 13.15
N ILE A 7 21.69 -14.03 13.62
CA ILE A 7 21.33 -14.22 15.02
C ILE A 7 22.17 -15.36 15.60
N ALA A 8 22.84 -15.08 16.73
CA ALA A 8 23.79 -16.01 17.34
C ALA A 8 23.14 -17.23 18.04
N GLN A 9 21.86 -17.14 18.43
CA GLN A 9 21.12 -18.23 19.09
C GLN A 9 19.63 -18.25 18.67
N PHE A 10 19.09 -19.43 18.37
CA PHE A 10 17.71 -19.62 17.89
C PHE A 10 16.62 -19.02 18.82
N ARG A 11 16.88 -18.91 20.13
CA ARG A 11 15.90 -18.38 21.11
C ARG A 11 15.59 -16.89 20.93
N PHE A 12 16.45 -16.12 20.28
CA PHE A 12 16.19 -14.70 19.99
C PHE A 12 15.34 -14.49 18.74
N LEU A 13 15.31 -15.48 17.83
CA LEU A 13 14.55 -15.41 16.60
C LEU A 13 13.04 -15.44 16.87
N GLU A 14 12.60 -16.28 17.80
CA GLU A 14 11.18 -16.40 18.18
C GLU A 14 10.59 -15.08 18.67
N ARG A 15 11.31 -14.40 19.58
CA ARG A 15 10.85 -13.13 20.16
C ARG A 15 10.84 -11.99 19.14
N LEU A 16 11.82 -11.99 18.23
CA LEU A 16 11.90 -11.03 17.13
C LEU A 16 10.75 -11.22 16.13
N LEU A 17 10.48 -12.45 15.73
CA LEU A 17 9.47 -12.75 14.72
C LEU A 17 8.05 -12.55 15.24
N VAL A 18 7.76 -12.96 16.48
CA VAL A 18 6.41 -12.82 17.07
C VAL A 18 6.05 -11.36 17.34
N VAL A 19 6.93 -10.59 17.97
CA VAL A 19 6.62 -9.19 18.32
C VAL A 19 6.81 -8.28 17.11
N HIS A 20 7.96 -8.35 16.45
CA HIS A 20 8.31 -7.42 15.38
C HIS A 20 7.61 -7.80 14.06
N GLY A 21 7.42 -9.09 13.79
CA GLY A 21 6.69 -9.57 12.60
C GLY A 21 5.23 -9.14 12.61
N HIS A 22 4.53 -9.25 13.75
CA HIS A 22 3.14 -8.82 13.85
C HIS A 22 2.98 -7.30 13.65
N TRP A 23 3.83 -6.51 14.31
CA TRP A 23 3.85 -5.05 14.14
C TRP A 23 4.22 -4.62 12.72
N CYS A 24 5.17 -5.30 12.08
CA CYS A 24 5.58 -5.02 10.71
C CYS A 24 4.44 -5.35 9.72
N CYS A 25 3.81 -6.53 9.86
CA CYS A 25 2.69 -6.94 9.02
C CYS A 25 1.52 -5.96 9.13
N LYS A 26 1.15 -5.54 10.34
CA LYS A 26 0.09 -4.54 10.57
C LYS A 26 0.40 -3.21 9.90
N ARG A 27 1.64 -2.70 10.02
CA ARG A 27 2.07 -1.44 9.38
C ARG A 27 2.08 -1.54 7.85
N ILE A 28 2.58 -2.64 7.30
CA ILE A 28 2.60 -2.86 5.85
C ILE A 28 1.18 -2.94 5.31
N ALA A 29 0.29 -3.69 5.96
CA ALA A 29 -1.12 -3.78 5.58
C ALA A 29 -1.78 -2.39 5.56
N GLN A 30 -1.55 -1.56 6.60
CA GLN A 30 -2.06 -0.19 6.63
C GLN A 30 -1.50 0.66 5.49
N MET A 31 -0.19 0.61 5.21
CA MET A 31 0.41 1.34 4.09
C MET A 31 -0.19 0.94 2.74
N ILE A 32 -0.39 -0.35 2.51
CA ILE A 32 -1.01 -0.88 1.29
C ILE A 32 -2.45 -0.39 1.16
N CYS A 33 -3.25 -0.51 2.23
CA CYS A 33 -4.64 -0.01 2.22
C CYS A 33 -4.72 1.50 1.96
N TYR A 34 -3.86 2.30 2.58
CA TYR A 34 -3.82 3.75 2.33
C TYR A 34 -3.37 4.11 0.92
N PHE A 35 -2.44 3.35 0.34
CA PHE A 35 -2.01 3.52 -1.04
C PHE A 35 -3.16 3.27 -2.01
N PHE A 36 -3.86 2.14 -1.85
CA PHE A 36 -5.03 1.83 -2.66
C PHE A 36 -6.16 2.84 -2.45
N TYR A 37 -6.44 3.24 -1.22
CA TYR A 37 -7.49 4.21 -0.91
C TYR A 37 -7.29 5.52 -1.67
N LYS A 38 -6.08 6.10 -1.63
CA LYS A 38 -5.78 7.35 -2.36
C LYS A 38 -5.89 7.19 -3.87
N LYS A 39 -5.47 6.04 -4.42
CA LYS A 39 -5.52 5.78 -5.87
C LYS A 39 -6.95 5.55 -6.37
N ILE A 40 -7.75 4.79 -5.62
CA ILE A 40 -9.15 4.55 -5.93
C ILE A 40 -9.96 5.83 -5.78
N ALA A 41 -9.78 6.58 -4.68
CA ALA A 41 -10.48 7.85 -4.49
C ALA A 41 -10.21 8.82 -5.65
N PHE A 42 -8.96 8.96 -6.09
CA PHE A 42 -8.61 9.80 -7.22
C PHE A 42 -9.22 9.29 -8.54
N GLY A 43 -9.14 7.98 -8.80
CA GLY A 43 -9.76 7.36 -9.98
C GLY A 43 -11.28 7.51 -10.01
N LEU A 44 -11.95 7.34 -8.86
CA LEU A 44 -13.39 7.53 -8.72
C LEU A 44 -13.79 8.99 -8.96
N THR A 45 -13.05 9.97 -8.42
CA THR A 45 -13.33 11.39 -8.67
C THR A 45 -13.29 11.72 -10.15
N ILE A 46 -12.29 11.23 -10.89
CA ILE A 46 -12.21 11.42 -12.35
C ILE A 46 -13.35 10.70 -13.04
N PHE A 47 -13.65 9.46 -12.65
CA PHE A 47 -14.74 8.68 -13.23
C PHE A 47 -16.11 9.35 -13.05
N TYR A 48 -16.40 9.90 -11.87
CA TYR A 48 -17.62 10.66 -11.60
C TYR A 48 -17.68 11.95 -12.41
N PHE A 49 -16.56 12.65 -12.53
CA PHE A 49 -16.48 13.87 -13.34
C PHE A 49 -16.78 13.58 -14.83
N GLU A 50 -16.15 12.55 -15.39
CA GLU A 50 -16.37 12.13 -16.79
C GLU A 50 -17.80 11.61 -17.01
N ALA A 51 -18.38 10.91 -16.03
CA ALA A 51 -19.77 10.46 -16.09
C ALA A 51 -20.76 11.63 -16.18
N PHE A 52 -20.52 12.71 -15.42
CA PHE A 52 -21.32 13.94 -15.51
C PHE A 52 -21.11 14.67 -16.85
N ALA A 53 -19.87 14.66 -17.37
CA ALA A 53 -19.51 15.20 -18.68
C ALA A 53 -19.90 14.29 -19.86
N ARG A 54 -20.77 13.28 -19.65
CA ARG A 54 -21.30 12.38 -20.68
C ARG A 54 -20.22 11.62 -21.45
N PHE A 55 -19.10 11.33 -20.78
CA PHE A 55 -17.88 10.73 -21.35
C PHE A 55 -17.31 11.49 -22.55
N SER A 56 -17.47 12.81 -22.59
CA SER A 56 -16.99 13.62 -23.71
C SER A 56 -15.45 13.69 -23.82
N GLY A 57 -14.68 13.12 -22.88
CA GLY A 57 -13.23 12.98 -22.97
C GLY A 57 -12.45 14.30 -22.95
N ILE A 58 -13.11 15.42 -22.61
CA ILE A 58 -12.54 16.77 -22.70
C ILE A 58 -11.39 16.99 -21.71
N TRP A 59 -11.36 16.28 -20.58
CA TRP A 59 -10.20 16.34 -19.66
C TRP A 59 -8.92 15.74 -20.25
N LYS A 60 -9.02 14.90 -21.28
CA LYS A 60 -7.88 14.25 -21.93
C LYS A 60 -7.24 15.13 -23.01
N ILE A 61 -7.77 16.33 -23.28
CA ILE A 61 -7.31 17.25 -24.33
C ILE A 61 -6.57 18.49 -23.79
N ILE A 62 -6.56 18.70 -22.47
CA ILE A 62 -5.93 19.86 -21.81
C ILE A 62 -4.61 19.54 -21.10
N VAL A 63 -4.14 18.29 -21.17
CA VAL A 63 -2.80 17.85 -20.71
C VAL A 63 -1.97 17.36 -21.88
#